data_AF-A0A929VW85-F1
#
_entry.id   AF-A0A929VW85-F1
#
_cell.length_a   1.000
_cell.length_b   1.000
_cell.length_c   1.000
_cell.angle_alpha   90.00
_cell.angle_beta   90.00
_cell.angle_gamma   90.00
#
_symmetry.space_group_name_H-M   'P 1'
#
loop_
_entity.id
_entity.type
_entity.pdbx_description
1 polymer ?
#
loop_
_entity_poly.entity_id
_entity_poly.type
_entity_poly.pdbx_seq_one_letter_code
_entity_poly.pdbx_strand_id
1 'polypeptide(L)'
;MGHRFRMLAGEYSHWVWNGHVPLHEWNSGREWKDDGRQHYGLDRRTWVVEEESFVPMALLLNGKVCSIATDQLGTPTEAYNADGEEVWRRRLNMNGNYARFSSGHSFWG
;
A
#
# COMPACT_ATOMS: atom_id res chain seq x y z
N MET A 1 -13.50 -14.78 -0.73
CA MET A 1 -12.22 -14.28 -0.17
C MET A 1 -11.11 -15.21 -0.62
N GLY A 2 -9.97 -14.69 -1.08
CA GLY A 2 -8.85 -15.50 -1.59
C GLY A 2 -7.51 -15.14 -0.94
N HIS A 3 -6.61 -16.12 -0.83
CA HIS A 3 -5.25 -15.95 -0.31
C HIS A 3 -4.22 -16.32 -1.37
N ARG A 4 -3.20 -15.48 -1.56
CA ARG A 4 -2.10 -15.74 -2.51
C ARG A 4 -0.75 -15.53 -1.85
N PHE A 5 0.20 -16.41 -2.19
CA PHE A 5 1.59 -16.34 -1.76
C PHE A 5 2.51 -16.29 -2.99
N ARG A 6 3.51 -15.42 -2.99
CA ARG A 6 4.58 -15.36 -3.99
C ARG A 6 5.93 -15.33 -3.27
N MET A 7 6.90 -16.10 -3.75
CA MET A 7 8.27 -16.06 -3.23
C MET A 7 9.19 -15.39 -4.26
N LEU A 8 9.98 -14.41 -3.82
CA LEU A 8 11.00 -13.72 -4.62
C LEU A 8 12.22 -13.46 -3.73
N ALA A 9 13.41 -13.87 -4.18
CA ALA A 9 14.68 -13.59 -3.48
C ALA A 9 14.71 -13.95 -1.97
N GLY A 10 13.93 -14.95 -1.52
CA GLY A 10 13.86 -15.37 -0.11
C GLY A 10 12.80 -14.65 0.72
N GLU A 11 12.10 -13.67 0.13
CA GLU A 11 10.95 -13.01 0.72
C GLU A 11 9.64 -13.60 0.17
N TYR A 12 8.63 -13.59 1.03
CA TYR A 12 7.27 -14.03 0.75
C TYR A 12 6.35 -12.81 0.75
N SER A 13 5.65 -12.59 -0.37
CA SER A 13 4.54 -11.65 -0.46
C SER A 13 3.23 -12.38 -0.25
N HIS A 14 2.43 -11.87 0.67
CA HIS A 14 1.15 -12.43 1.09
C HIS A 14 0.03 -11.45 0.78
N TRP A 15 -1.11 -11.98 0.37
CA TRP A 15 -2.26 -11.16 0.02
C TRP A 15 -3.58 -11.77 0.49
N VAL A 16 -4.50 -10.89 0.88
CA VAL A 16 -5.93 -11.19 1.08
C VAL A 16 -6.74 -10.38 0.08
N TRP A 17 -7.61 -11.06 -0.65
CA TRP A 17 -8.43 -10.46 -1.71
C TRP A 17 -9.92 -10.63 -1.45
N ASN A 18 -10.70 -9.61 -1.84
CA ASN A 18 -12.13 -9.70 -2.08
C ASN A 18 -12.42 -9.48 -3.57
N GLY A 19 -12.74 -10.55 -4.30
CA GLY A 19 -12.85 -10.50 -5.76
C GLY A 19 -11.53 -10.02 -6.40
N HIS A 20 -11.59 -8.87 -7.08
CA HIS A 20 -10.45 -8.22 -7.73
C HIS A 20 -9.77 -7.14 -6.88
N VAL A 21 -10.22 -6.94 -5.63
CA VAL A 21 -9.73 -5.89 -4.75
C VAL A 21 -8.77 -6.47 -3.71
N PRO A 22 -7.52 -5.98 -3.63
CA PRO A 22 -6.62 -6.36 -2.57
C PRO A 22 -7.05 -5.65 -1.27
N LEU A 23 -7.29 -6.43 -0.22
CA LEU A 23 -7.65 -5.88 1.10
C LEU A 23 -6.42 -5.78 2.00
N HIS A 24 -5.58 -6.81 1.99
CA HIS A 24 -4.34 -6.81 2.77
C HIS A 24 -3.19 -7.34 1.94
N GLU A 25 -2.02 -6.74 2.14
CA GLU A 25 -0.75 -7.20 1.60
C GLU A 25 0.30 -7.12 2.71
N TRP A 26 1.15 -8.14 2.84
CA TRP A 26 2.34 -8.03 3.67
C TRP A 26 3.50 -8.83 3.09
N ASN A 27 4.72 -8.42 3.42
CA ASN A 27 5.92 -9.18 3.07
C ASN A 27 6.55 -9.77 4.33
N SER A 28 7.15 -10.95 4.21
CA SER A 28 7.89 -11.59 5.28
C SER A 28 9.09 -12.33 4.71
N GLY A 29 10.19 -12.39 5.43
CA GLY A 29 11.35 -13.19 5.04
C GLY A 29 11.76 -14.17 6.12
N ARG A 30 12.83 -14.91 5.80
CA ARG A 30 13.53 -15.74 6.77
C ARG A 30 15.02 -15.42 6.71
N GLU A 31 15.64 -15.28 7.86
CA GLU A 31 17.08 -15.09 7.98
C GLU A 31 17.68 -16.08 8.98
N TRP A 32 18.97 -16.36 8.82
CA TRP A 32 19.71 -17.15 9.80
C TRP A 32 20.28 -16.22 10.87
N LYS A 33 19.98 -16.53 12.14
CA LYS A 33 20.62 -15.94 13.32
C LYS A 33 21.29 -17.04 14.14
N ASP A 34 21.98 -16.65 15.21
CA ASP A 34 22.74 -17.56 16.08
C ASP A 34 21.90 -18.71 16.66
N ASP A 35 20.59 -18.48 16.82
CA ASP A 35 19.60 -19.44 17.32
C ASP A 35 18.81 -20.17 16.22
N GLY A 36 19.20 -20.02 14.95
CA GLY A 36 18.64 -20.72 13.80
C GLY A 36 17.87 -19.82 12.82
N ARG A 37 16.96 -20.42 12.04
CA ARG A 37 16.13 -19.66 11.09
C ARG A 37 15.04 -18.90 11.81
N GLN A 38 15.09 -17.57 11.76
CA GLN A 38 14.05 -16.69 12.27
C GLN A 38 13.19 -16.11 11.16
N HIS A 39 11.92 -15.85 11.46
CA HIS A 39 11.01 -15.10 10.60
C HIS A 39 11.08 -13.61 10.94
N TYR A 40 11.00 -12.76 9.92
CA TYR A 40 10.78 -11.33 10.09
C TYR A 40 9.64 -10.84 9.21
N GLY A 41 8.92 -9.83 9.68
CA GLY A 41 7.92 -9.09 8.91
C GLY A 41 8.53 -7.83 8.34
N LEU A 42 8.13 -7.49 7.12
CA LEU A 42 8.41 -6.20 6.48
C LEU A 42 7.13 -5.35 6.53
N ASP A 43 6.89 -4.57 5.48
CA ASP A 43 5.72 -3.74 5.37
C ASP A 43 4.41 -4.52 5.30
N ARG A 44 3.41 -4.01 6.01
CA ARG A 44 2.03 -4.45 5.98
C ARG A 44 1.13 -3.30 5.54
N ARG A 45 0.35 -3.58 4.50
CA ARG A 45 -0.63 -2.68 3.88
C ARG A 45 -2.03 -3.22 4.08
N THR A 46 -2.96 -2.34 4.43
CA THR A 46 -4.39 -2.62 4.45
C THR A 46 -5.12 -1.53 3.68
N TRP A 47 -5.85 -1.92 2.65
CA TRP A 47 -6.66 -1.01 1.85
C TRP A 47 -8.07 -0.90 2.44
N VAL A 48 -8.54 0.33 2.58
CA VAL A 48 -9.93 0.64 2.89
C VAL A 48 -10.57 1.14 1.61
N VAL A 49 -11.64 0.47 1.19
CA VAL A 49 -12.37 0.77 -0.04
C VAL A 49 -13.85 0.94 0.28
N GLU A 50 -14.55 1.73 -0.51
CA GLU A 50 -16.01 1.77 -0.52
C GLU A 50 -16.57 0.42 -1.03
N GLU A 51 -17.62 -0.09 -0.38
CA GLU A 51 -18.11 -1.46 -0.55
C GLU A 51 -18.65 -1.76 -1.95
N GLU A 52 -19.38 -0.82 -2.56
CA GLU A 52 -20.06 -1.05 -3.85
C GLU A 52 -19.23 -0.59 -5.07
N SER A 53 -18.42 0.45 -4.91
CA SER A 53 -17.66 1.07 -6.00
C SER A 53 -16.20 0.62 -6.07
N PHE A 54 -15.69 0.00 -5.00
CA PHE A 54 -14.28 -0.34 -4.81
C PHE A 54 -13.32 0.86 -4.88
N VAL A 55 -13.85 2.08 -4.70
CA VAL A 55 -13.06 3.30 -4.66
C VAL A 55 -12.21 3.29 -3.39
N PRO A 56 -10.87 3.45 -3.49
CA PRO A 56 -10.01 3.46 -2.33
C PRO A 56 -10.19 4.76 -1.54
N MET A 57 -10.41 4.61 -0.24
CA MET A 57 -10.63 5.71 0.70
C MET A 57 -9.42 5.94 1.59
N ALA A 58 -8.72 4.87 1.97
CA ALA A 58 -7.56 4.96 2.82
C ALA A 58 -6.61 3.78 2.66
N LEU A 59 -5.36 3.97 3.10
CA LEU A 59 -4.33 2.95 3.21
C LEU A 59 -3.77 2.98 4.62
N LEU A 60 -3.73 1.84 5.30
CA LEU A 60 -2.96 1.67 6.51
C LEU A 60 -1.62 1.02 6.15
N LEU A 61 -0.52 1.70 6.47
CA LEU A 61 0.84 1.22 6.26
C LEU A 61 1.55 1.16 7.60
N ASN A 62 1.88 -0.05 8.08
CA ASN A 62 2.63 -0.26 9.32
C ASN A 62 2.04 0.50 10.54
N GLY A 63 0.71 0.60 10.62
CA GLY A 63 0.01 1.32 11.69
C GLY A 63 -0.18 2.81 11.46
N LYS A 64 0.40 3.40 10.41
CA LYS A 64 0.10 4.76 9.95
C LYS A 64 -1.08 4.76 8.98
N VAL A 65 -1.88 5.82 8.98
CA VAL A 65 -3.05 5.97 8.10
C VAL A 65 -2.76 7.05 7.06
N CYS A 66 -3.12 6.76 5.81
CA CYS A 66 -3.28 7.76 4.77
C CYS A 66 -4.71 7.78 4.24
N SER A 67 -5.32 8.96 4.14
CA SER A 67 -6.54 9.13 3.34
C SER A 67 -6.18 9.26 1.86
N ILE A 68 -7.06 8.79 0.98
CA ILE A 68 -6.89 8.83 -0.47
C ILE A 68 -8.03 9.66 -1.04
N ALA A 69 -7.69 10.67 -1.84
CA ALA A 69 -8.65 11.39 -2.66
C ALA A 69 -8.64 10.83 -4.09
N THR A 70 -9.82 10.80 -4.71
CA THR A 70 -10.00 10.26 -6.06
C THR A 70 -10.65 11.28 -7.00
N ASP A 71 -10.48 11.07 -8.30
CA ASP A 71 -11.30 11.77 -9.29
C ASP A 71 -12.73 11.19 -9.37
N GLN A 72 -13.54 11.72 -10.29
CA GLN A 72 -14.94 11.33 -10.50
C GLN A 72 -15.12 9.87 -10.93
N LEU A 73 -14.06 9.20 -11.40
CA LEU A 73 -14.07 7.79 -11.80
C LEU A 73 -13.54 6.87 -10.70
N GLY A 74 -13.21 7.41 -9.52
CA GLY A 74 -12.62 6.62 -8.44
C GLY A 74 -11.12 6.38 -8.58
N THR A 75 -10.44 7.06 -9.51
CA THR A 75 -9.00 6.90 -9.68
C THR A 75 -8.27 7.69 -8.59
N PRO A 76 -7.34 7.08 -7.82
CA PRO A 76 -6.52 7.82 -6.85
C PRO A 76 -5.75 8.96 -7.50
N THR A 77 -5.89 10.16 -6.93
CA THR A 77 -5.20 11.37 -7.38
C THR A 77 -4.30 11.94 -6.30
N GLU A 78 -4.67 11.82 -5.02
CA GLU A 78 -3.94 12.42 -3.89
C GLU A 78 -3.99 11.50 -2.68
N ALA A 79 -3.00 11.61 -1.79
CA ALA A 79 -3.00 10.95 -0.50
C ALA A 79 -2.43 11.87 0.58
N TYR A 80 -3.01 11.79 1.77
CA TYR A 80 -2.68 12.66 2.91
C TYR A 80 -2.39 11.83 4.15
N ASN A 81 -1.43 12.23 4.97
CA ASN A 81 -1.20 11.61 6.29
C ASN A 81 -2.28 12.01 7.30
N ALA A 82 -2.15 11.51 8.53
CA ALA A 82 -3.09 11.81 9.62
C ALA A 82 -3.16 13.29 10.02
N ASP A 83 -2.11 14.07 9.73
CA ASP A 83 -2.03 15.51 9.99
C ASP A 83 -2.63 16.35 8.84
N GLY A 84 -3.12 15.70 7.78
CA GLY A 84 -3.66 16.35 6.60
C GLY A 84 -2.58 16.85 5.63
N GLU A 85 -1.33 16.44 5.80
CA GLU A 85 -0.23 16.79 4.88
C GLU A 85 -0.21 15.84 3.69
N GLU A 86 -0.03 16.40 2.48
CA GLU A 86 0.10 15.61 1.27
C GLU A 86 1.37 14.72 1.33
N VAL A 87 1.19 13.41 1.16
CA VAL A 87 2.29 12.44 1.04
C VAL A 87 2.53 11.98 -0.39
N TRP A 88 1.51 12.16 -1.24
CA TRP A 88 1.58 11.84 -2.65
C TRP A 88 0.47 12.57 -3.42
N ARG A 89 0.79 13.00 -4.64
CA ARG A 89 -0.17 13.48 -5.63
C ARG A 89 0.23 13.02 -7.01
N ARG A 90 -0.75 12.62 -7.81
CA ARG A 90 -0.63 12.37 -9.24
C ARG A 90 -1.10 13.59 -10.00
N ARG A 91 -0.20 14.21 -10.76
CA ARG A 91 -0.59 15.10 -11.86
C ARG A 91 -0.39 14.36 -13.18
N LEU A 92 -1.48 14.13 -13.89
CA LEU A 92 -1.42 13.73 -15.30
C LEU A 92 -0.94 14.96 -16.09
N ASN A 93 0.28 14.94 -16.61
CA ASN A 93 0.59 15.86 -17.71
C ASN A 93 -0.07 15.34 -19.01
N MET A 94 -0.12 16.17 -20.05
CA MET A 94 -0.76 15.82 -21.34
C MET A 94 -0.23 14.52 -21.98
N ASN A 95 0.92 14.03 -21.50
CA ASN A 95 1.58 12.81 -21.99
C ASN A 95 1.32 11.59 -21.08
N GLY A 96 0.48 11.72 -20.06
CA GLY A 96 0.15 10.63 -19.12
C GLY A 96 1.26 10.30 -18.11
N ASN A 97 2.32 11.11 -18.02
CA ASN A 97 3.46 10.84 -17.15
C ASN A 97 3.20 11.28 -15.70
N TYR A 98 3.75 10.52 -14.76
CA TYR A 98 3.62 10.75 -13.33
C TYR A 98 4.65 11.76 -12.84
N ALA A 99 4.22 12.80 -12.14
CA ALA A 99 5.09 13.57 -11.25
C ALA A 99 4.80 13.13 -9.82
N ARG A 100 5.79 12.52 -9.14
CA ARG A 100 5.73 12.18 -7.71
C ARG A 100 6.29 13.35 -6.93
N PHE A 101 5.47 13.96 -6.08
CA PHE A 101 5.94 14.88 -5.05
C PHE A 101 5.91 14.13 -3.72
N SER A 102 7.07 13.94 -3.11
CA SER A 102 7.17 13.48 -1.73
C SER A 102 7.34 14.71 -0.84
N SER A 103 6.47 14.89 0.14
CA SER A 103 6.78 15.74 1.30
C SER A 103 8.08 15.25 1.93
N GLY A 104 8.86 16.15 2.54
CA GLY A 104 10.20 15.86 3.06
C GLY A 104 10.27 14.78 4.16
N HIS A 105 9.14 14.17 4.52
CA HIS A 105 9.03 13.02 5.41
C HIS A 105 8.66 11.77 4.58
N SER A 106 9.59 10.83 4.45
CA SER A 106 9.36 9.59 3.71
C SER A 106 8.33 8.73 4.43
N PHE A 107 7.07 8.83 4.00
CA PHE A 107 6.01 7.90 4.39
C PHE A 107 6.26 6.47 3.86
N TRP A 108 7.06 6.37 2.80
CA TRP A 108 7.37 5.15 2.05
C TRP A 108 8.81 4.65 2.28
N GLY A 109 9.35 4.90 3.47
CA GLY A 109 10.68 4.43 3.89
C GLY A 109 10.62 3.04 4.51
#